data_AF-A0A650ENI5-F1
#
_entry.id   AF-A0A650ENI5-F1
#
_cell.length_a   1.000
_cell.length_b   1.000
_cell.length_c   1.000
_cell.angle_alpha   90.00
_cell.angle_beta   90.00
_cell.angle_gamma   90.00
#
_symmetry.space_group_name_H-M   'P 1'
#
loop_
_entity.id
_entity.type
_entity.pdbx_description
1 polymer ?
#
loop_
_entity_poly.entity_id
_entity_poly.type
_entity_poly.pdbx_seq_one_letter_code
_entity_poly.pdbx_strand_id
1 'polypeptide(L)' 'MGNKKMGRPTDNPKEISLKVLLDKGTAKKLEECSQILNVSKAEVMRRGVEEVHNKLPK' A
#
# COMPACT_ATOMS: atom_id res chain seq x y z
N MET A 1 8.14 3.04 38.85
CA MET A 1 8.68 2.68 37.53
C MET A 1 7.57 2.01 36.74
N GLY A 2 6.85 2.77 35.91
CA GLY A 2 5.68 2.27 35.18
C GLY A 2 6.09 1.65 33.85
N ASN A 3 5.82 0.36 33.69
CA ASN A 3 6.16 -0.40 32.49
C ASN A 3 5.56 0.24 31.23
N LYS A 4 6.44 0.66 30.31
CA LYS A 4 6.08 1.22 29.01
C LYS A 4 5.32 0.15 28.23
N LYS A 5 4.05 0.41 27.91
CA LYS A 5 3.22 -0.50 27.10
C LYS A 5 3.94 -0.74 25.78
N MET A 6 4.50 -1.92 25.60
CA MET A 6 5.09 -2.35 24.34
C MET A 6 3.96 -2.33 23.31
N GLY A 7 4.07 -1.45 22.31
CA GLY A 7 3.16 -1.48 21.15
C GLY A 7 3.20 -2.85 20.48
N ARG A 8 2.20 -3.17 19.64
CA ARG A 8 2.12 -4.47 18.94
C ARG A 8 3.46 -4.77 18.27
N PRO A 9 4.20 -5.83 18.65
CA PRO A 9 5.44 -6.20 17.99
C PRO A 9 5.09 -6.56 16.55
N THR A 10 5.29 -5.61 15.65
CA THR A 10 5.02 -5.77 14.23
C THR A 10 6.37 -5.59 13.57
N ASP A 11 6.90 -6.66 13.00
CA ASP A 11 8.22 -6.71 12.38
C ASP A 11 8.34 -5.75 11.18
N ASN A 12 7.20 -5.35 10.60
CA ASN A 12 7.13 -4.41 9.50
C ASN A 12 6.10 -3.31 9.78
N PRO A 13 6.44 -2.32 10.63
CA PRO A 13 5.57 -1.19 10.86
C PRO A 13 5.37 -0.43 9.55
N LYS A 14 4.12 -0.13 9.19
CA LYS A 14 3.79 0.71 8.03
C LYS A 14 4.11 2.17 8.38
N GLU A 15 5.39 2.50 8.47
CA GLU A 15 5.86 3.82 8.91
C GLU A 15 5.75 4.87 7.80
N ILE A 16 5.78 4.44 6.54
CA ILE A 16 5.83 5.33 5.38
C ILE A 16 4.42 5.51 4.81
N SER A 17 3.95 6.75 4.81
CA SER A 17 2.73 7.15 4.11
C SER A 17 3.09 7.74 2.74
N LEU A 18 2.53 7.17 1.68
CA LEU A 18 2.72 7.67 0.32
C LEU A 18 1.52 8.55 -0.07
N LYS A 19 1.76 9.84 -0.29
CA LYS A 19 0.79 10.75 -0.90
C LYS A 19 1.11 10.88 -2.38
N VAL A 20 0.17 10.47 -3.24
CA VAL A 20 0.32 10.56 -4.70
C VAL A 20 -0.82 11.41 -5.27
N LEU A 21 -0.48 12.31 -6.17
CA LEU A 21 -1.45 13.01 -7.00
C LEU A 21 -1.76 12.13 -8.21
N LEU A 22 -3.04 11.79 -8.37
CA LEU A 22 -3.53 10.96 -9.46
C LEU A 22 -4.49 11.77 -10.31
N ASP A 23 -4.44 11.56 -11.62
CA ASP A 23 -5.50 12.04 -12.51
C ASP A 23 -6.82 11.29 -12.24
N LYS A 24 -7.96 11.90 -12.59
CA LYS A 24 -9.29 11.29 -12.46
C LYS A 24 -9.36 9.91 -13.11
N GLY A 25 -8.75 9.72 -14.28
CA GLY A 25 -8.73 8.43 -14.97
C GLY A 25 -8.00 7.35 -14.16
N THR A 26 -6.85 7.69 -13.58
CA THR A 26 -6.06 6.76 -12.76
C THR A 26 -6.74 6.46 -11.43
N ALA A 27 -7.36 7.46 -10.79
CA ALA A 27 -8.13 7.26 -9.57
C ALA A 27 -9.31 6.30 -9.79
N LYS A 28 -10.01 6.41 -10.92
CA LYS A 28 -11.11 5.51 -11.29
C LYS A 28 -10.61 4.07 -11.50
N LYS A 29 -9.53 3.88 -12.26
CA LYS A 29 -8.91 2.56 -12.45
C LYS A 29 -8.51 1.93 -11.12
N LEU A 30 -7.96 2.72 -10.20
CA LEU A 30 -7.60 2.24 -8.86
C LEU A 30 -8.81 1.78 -8.04
N GLU A 31 -9.93 2.51 -8.11
CA GLU A 31 -11.20 2.09 -7.50
C GLU A 31 -11.72 0.79 -8.13
N GLU A 32 -11.74 0.70 -9.46
CA GLU A 32 -12.17 -0.49 -10.18
C GLU A 32 -11.34 -1.71 -9.77
N CYS A 33 -10.00 -1.57 -9.74
CA CYS A 33 -9.11 -2.62 -9.25
C CYS A 33 -9.43 -2.99 -7.80
N SER A 34 -9.64 -2.01 -6.93
CA SER A 34 -9.97 -2.22 -5.52
C SER A 34 -11.28 -3.01 -5.35
N GLN A 35 -12.29 -2.71 -6.18
CA GLN A 35 -13.58 -3.39 -6.18
C GLN A 35 -13.50 -4.81 -6.73
N ILE A 36 -12.83 -5.01 -7.88
CA ILE A 36 -12.68 -6.32 -8.52
C ILE A 36 -11.86 -7.27 -7.64
N LEU A 37 -10.78 -6.78 -7.05
CA LEU A 37 -9.89 -7.58 -6.21
C LEU A 37 -10.40 -7.71 -4.76
N ASN A 38 -11.44 -6.96 -4.38
CA ASN A 38 -11.96 -6.85 -3.02
C ASN A 38 -10.87 -6.53 -1.98
N VAL A 39 -9.91 -5.68 -2.34
CA VAL A 39 -8.81 -5.25 -1.46
C VAL A 39 -8.78 -3.74 -1.36
N SER A 40 -8.14 -3.21 -0.31
CA SER A 40 -7.98 -1.76 -0.15
C SER A 40 -7.14 -1.15 -1.26
N LYS A 41 -7.38 0.13 -1.60
CA LYS A 41 -6.57 0.91 -2.57
C LYS A 41 -5.07 0.85 -2.27
N ALA A 42 -4.69 0.88 -0.99
CA ALA A 42 -3.31 0.75 -0.56
C ALA A 42 -2.70 -0.63 -0.89
N GLU A 43 -3.51 -1.69 -0.89
CA GLU A 43 -3.05 -3.03 -1.27
C GLU A 43 -2.86 -3.16 -2.78
N VAL A 44 -3.79 -2.60 -3.56
CA VAL A 44 -3.63 -2.51 -5.02
C VAL A 44 -2.33 -1.78 -5.37
N MET A 45 -2.05 -0.67 -4.69
CA MET A 45 -0.79 0.08 -4.88
C MET A 45 0.44 -0.74 -4.53
N ARG A 46 0.44 -1.48 -3.40
CA ARG A 46 1.59 -2.35 -3.03
C ARG A 46 1.83 -3.43 -4.08
N ARG A 47 0.79 -4.14 -4.49
CA ARG A 47 0.87 -5.16 -5.54
C ARG A 47 1.36 -4.55 -6.86
N GLY A 48 0.88 -3.36 -7.22
CA GLY A 48 1.34 -2.65 -8.40
C GLY A 48 2.83 -2.31 -8.35
N VAL A 49 3.33 -1.85 -7.20
CA VAL A 49 4.77 -1.56 -7.01
C VAL A 49 5.61 -2.84 -7.10
N GLU A 50 5.16 -3.93 -6.47
CA GLU A 50 5.85 -5.23 -6.51
C GLU A 50 5.91 -5.80 -7.92
N GLU A 51 4.78 -5.75 -8.66
CA GLU A 51 4.69 -6.15 -10.07
C GLU A 51 5.62 -5.35 -10.97
N VAL A 52 5.67 -4.03 -10.80
CA VAL A 52 6.57 -3.16 -11.57
C VAL A 52 8.03 -3.47 -11.22
N HIS A 53 8.36 -3.59 -9.93
CA HIS A 53 9.71 -3.91 -9.47
C HIS A 53 10.19 -5.26 -10.02
N ASN A 54 9.34 -6.29 -10.03
CA ASN A 54 9.66 -7.60 -10.58
C ASN A 54 9.91 -7.58 -12.09
N LYS A 55 9.34 -6.61 -12.81
CA LYS A 55 9.53 -6.44 -14.27
C LYS A 55 10.73 -5.58 -14.63
N LEU A 56 11.36 -4.92 -13.66
CA LEU A 56 12.59 -4.17 -13.91
C LEU A 56 13.77 -5.13 -14.14
N PRO A 57 14.63 -4.85 -15.13
CA PRO A 57 15.86 -5.62 -15.31
C PRO A 57 16.78 -5.43 -14.10
N LYS A 58 17.40 -6.53 -13.65
CA LYS A 58 18.39 -6.54 -12.57
C LYS A 58 19.76 -6.08 -13.04
#